data_AF-A0A9R0WJE4-F1
#
_entry.id   AF-A0A9R0WJE4-F1
#
_cell.length_a   1.000
_cell.length_b   1.000
_cell.length_c   1.000
_cell.angle_alpha   90.00
_cell.angle_beta   90.00
_cell.angle_gamma   90.00
#
_symmetry.space_group_name_H-M   'P 1'
#
loop_
_entity.id
_entity.type
_entity.pdbx_description
1 polymer ?
#
loop_
_entity_poly.entity_id
_entity_poly.type
_entity_poly.pdbx_seq_one_letter_code
_entity_poly.pdbx_strand_id
1 'polypeptide(L)' 'MSSSGQITPAEEVCYVHCNFCNTVLAVSVPGNSMLNIVTVRCGHCTNLLSVSLRGQMHSPVPPAPQVQVR' A
#
# COMPACT_ATOMS: atom_id res chain seq x y z
N MET A 1 -6.09 31.17 -15.49
CA MET A 1 -6.09 30.73 -14.09
C MET A 1 -5.67 29.28 -14.04
N SER A 2 -4.89 28.98 -13.01
CA SER A 2 -4.14 27.75 -12.73
C SER A 2 -4.94 26.46 -12.82
N SER A 3 -4.38 25.47 -13.51
CA SER A 3 -4.55 24.06 -13.16
C SER A 3 -3.17 23.46 -13.14
N SER A 4 -2.33 23.86 -12.18
CA SER A 4 -1.32 22.95 -11.68
C SER A 4 -2.11 21.73 -11.26
N GLY A 5 -2.08 20.67 -12.07
CA GLY A 5 -2.35 19.34 -11.59
C GLY A 5 -1.35 19.13 -10.47
N GLN A 6 -1.74 19.47 -9.25
CA GLN A 6 -1.10 18.94 -8.07
C GLN A 6 -1.30 17.45 -8.24
N ILE A 7 -0.28 16.80 -8.78
CA ILE A 7 -0.05 15.39 -8.56
C ILE A 7 0.20 15.36 -7.05
N THR A 8 -0.87 15.39 -6.26
CA THR A 8 -0.83 14.93 -4.89
C THR A 8 -0.16 13.57 -5.00
N PRO A 9 1.03 13.37 -4.40
CA PRO A 9 1.64 12.05 -4.42
C PRO A 9 0.54 11.11 -3.94
N ALA A 10 0.14 10.17 -4.80
CA ALA A 10 -0.93 9.25 -4.46
C ALA A 10 -0.49 8.59 -3.16
N GLU A 11 -1.13 8.96 -2.05
CA GLU A 11 -0.91 8.31 -0.76
C GLU A 11 -1.51 6.92 -0.94
N GLU A 12 -0.69 6.00 -1.44
CA GLU A 12 -1.11 4.63 -1.63
C GLU A 12 -1.21 4.00 -0.25
N VAL A 13 -2.34 3.39 0.04
CA VAL A 13 -2.54 2.68 1.31
C VAL A 13 -2.22 1.21 1.08
N CYS A 14 -1.21 0.70 1.80
CA CYS A 14 -0.87 -0.71 1.82
C CYS A 14 -1.49 -1.37 3.05
N TYR A 15 -2.15 -2.51 2.84
CA TYR A 15 -2.66 -3.35 3.92
C TYR A 15 -1.65 -4.45 4.22
N VAL A 16 -1.17 -4.51 5.45
CA VAL A 16 -0.21 -5.52 5.89
C VAL A 16 -0.74 -6.27 7.10
N HIS A 17 -0.37 -7.54 7.22
CA HIS A 17 -0.74 -8.35 8.38
C HIS A 17 0.36 -8.27 9.44
N CYS A 18 -0.06 -8.18 10.70
CA CYS A 18 0.84 -8.33 11.83
C CYS A 18 1.30 -9.78 11.97
N ASN A 19 2.60 -10.07 11.90
CA ASN A 19 3.14 -11.42 12.05
C ASN A 19 2.90 -12.07 13.43
N PHE A 20 2.51 -11.28 14.44
CA PHE A 20 2.30 -11.77 15.81
C PHE A 20 0.83 -12.12 16.10
N CYS A 21 -0.10 -11.25 15.72
CA CYS A 21 -1.53 -11.38 16.04
C CYS A 21 -2.43 -11.44 14.81
N ASN A 22 -1.86 -11.47 13.60
CA ASN A 22 -2.55 -11.51 12.31
C ASN A 22 -3.57 -10.37 12.09
N THR A 23 -3.47 -9.29 12.87
CA THR A 23 -4.31 -8.10 12.69
C THR A 23 -3.91 -7.37 11.42
N VAL A 24 -4.89 -6.97 10.62
CA VAL A 24 -4.70 -6.15 9.41
C VAL A 24 -4.44 -4.70 9.80
N LEU A 25 -3.37 -4.12 9.26
CA LEU A 25 -2.94 -2.74 9.50
C LEU A 25 -2.97 -1.98 8.18
N ALA A 26 -3.57 -0.79 8.17
CA ALA A 26 -3.52 0.13 7.05
C ALA A 26 -2.32 1.08 7.20
N VAL A 27 -1.50 1.19 6.16
CA VAL A 27 -0.24 1.93 6.19
C VAL A 27 -0.17 2.84 4.97
N SER A 28 -0.09 4.15 5.19
CA SER A 28 0.10 5.11 4.11
C SER A 28 1.54 5.08 3.62
N VAL A 29 1.71 4.98 2.31
CA VAL A 29 3.01 4.94 1.64
C VAL A 29 3.25 6.29 0.98
N PRO A 30 4.33 7.03 1.34
CA PRO A 30 4.68 8.24 0.62
C PRO A 30 5.17 7.86 -0.78
N GLY A 31 4.43 8.31 -1.80
CA GLY A 31 4.59 7.93 -3.21
C GLY A 31 5.88 8.38 -3.92
N ASN A 32 7.03 8.43 -3.25
CA ASN A 32 8.34 8.65 -3.88
C ASN A 32 9.55 8.22 -3.03
N SER A 33 9.40 7.26 -2.11
CA SER A 33 10.53 6.81 -1.28
C SER A 33 11.35 5.73 -1.98
N MET A 34 12.60 6.04 -2.34
CA MET A 34 13.59 5.08 -2.83
C MET A 34 13.76 3.87 -1.87
N LEU A 35 13.44 4.08 -0.58
CA LEU A 35 13.49 3.12 0.52
C LEU A 35 12.06 2.84 1.00
N ASN A 36 11.42 1.83 0.43
CA ASN A 36 10.03 1.46 0.72
C ASN A 36 9.89 0.59 1.99
N ILE A 37 10.80 0.74 2.96
CA ILE A 37 10.74 0.03 4.24
C ILE A 37 10.03 0.95 5.23
N VAL A 38 8.88 0.51 5.74
CA VAL A 38 8.11 1.24 6.74
C VAL A 38 8.05 0.43 8.03
N THR A 39 8.19 1.13 9.15
CA THR A 39 8.04 0.53 10.47
C THR A 39 6.66 0.86 10.99
N VAL A 40 5.85 -0.16 11.24
CA VAL A 40 4.45 -0.01 11.66
C VAL A 40 4.25 -0.62 13.03
N ARG A 41 3.59 0.12 13.92
CA ARG A 41 3.19 -0.37 15.23
C ARG A 41 1.80 -0.99 15.12
N CYS A 42 1.67 -2.24 15.55
CA CYS A 42 0.36 -2.86 15.60
C CYS A 42 -0.49 -2.24 16.72
N GLY A 43 -1.70 -1.77 16.41
CA GLY A 43 -2.62 -1.23 17.41
C GLY A 43 -3.16 -2.28 18.40
N HIS A 44 -3.04 -3.57 18.07
CA HIS A 44 -3.54 -4.66 18.90
C HIS A 44 -2.48 -5.22 19.85
N CYS A 45 -1.37 -5.73 19.33
CA CYS A 45 -0.30 -6.33 20.16
C CYS A 45 0.82 -5.35 20.52
N THR A 46 0.76 -4.09 20.07
CA THR A 46 1.78 -3.03 20.30
C THR A 46 3.19 -3.31 19.76
N ASN A 47 3.43 -4.48 19.17
CA ASN A 47 4.68 -4.85 18.53
C ASN A 47 4.99 -3.96 17.31
N LEU A 48 6.27 -3.67 17.11
CA LEU A 48 6.80 -3.06 15.91
C LEU A 48 7.01 -4.13 14.83
N LEU A 49 6.63 -3.80 13.59
CA LEU A 49 6.85 -4.61 12.40
C LEU A 49 7.60 -3.77 11.38
N SER A 50 8.64 -4.35 10.78
CA SER A 50 9.37 -3.75 9.66
C SER A 50 8.91 -4.42 8.37
N VAL A 51 8.18 -3.70 7.51
CA VAL A 51 7.64 -4.23 6.26
C VAL A 51 8.27 -3.52 5.06
N SER A 52 8.69 -4.30 4.07
CA SER A 52 9.21 -3.79 2.80
C SER A 52 8.09 -3.78 1.76
N LEU A 53 7.66 -2.59 1.37
CA LEU A 53 6.58 -2.38 0.42
C LEU A 53 7.00 -2.70 -1.01
N ARG A 54 8.30 -2.81 -1.30
CA ARG A 54 8.84 -3.17 -2.64
C ARG A 54 8.39 -4.56 -3.13
N GLY A 55 8.00 -5.45 -2.23
CA GLY A 55 7.57 -6.83 -2.54
C GLY A 55 6.06 -7.04 -2.53
N GLN A 56 5.26 -6.07 -2.08
CA GLN A 56 3.80 -6.20 -1.94
C GLN A 56 3.00 -5.52 -3.06
N MET A 57 3.65 -4.72 -3.91
CA MET A 57 3.01 -4.09 -5.08
C MET A 57 2.71 -5.09 -6.23
N HIS A 58 3.11 -6.34 -6.09
CA HIS A 58 2.74 -7.43 -7.02
C HIS A 58 1.44 -8.08 -6.56
N SER A 59 0.32 -7.35 -6.67
CA SER A 59 -0.95 -8.01 -6.96
C SER A 59 -1.32 -7.65 -8.38
N PRO A 60 -1.15 -8.57 -9.36
CA PRO A 60 -1.74 -8.36 -10.66
C PRO A 60 -3.25 -8.43 -10.44
N VAL A 61 -3.93 -7.28 -10.40
CA VAL A 61 -5.36 -7.29 -10.65
C VAL A 61 -5.48 -7.80 -12.09
N PRO A 62 -6.08 -8.98 -12.34
CA PRO A 62 -6.38 -9.34 -13.72
C PRO A 62 -7.34 -8.27 -14.23
N PRO A 63 -7.10 -7.66 -15.42
CA PRO A 63 -8.09 -6.80 -16.03
C PRO A 63 -9.39 -7.61 -16.13
N ALA A 64 -10.49 -7.00 -15.69
CA ALA A 64 -11.83 -7.57 -15.71
C ALA A 64 -12.13 -8.29 -17.04
N PRO A 65 -13.01 -9.32 -17.05
CA PRO A 65 -13.27 -10.10 -18.24
C PRO A 65 -13.77 -9.18 -19.36
N GLN A 66 -12.98 -9.10 -20.44
CA GLN A 66 -13.38 -8.45 -21.68
C GLN A 66 -14.62 -9.23 -22.18
N VAL A 67 -15.81 -8.68 -21.99
CA VAL A 67 -17.00 -9.19 -22.67
C VAL A 67 -16.84 -8.84 -24.16
N GLN A 68 -16.29 -9.79 -24.92
CA GLN A 68 -16.22 -9.65 -26.38
C GLN A 68 -17.61 -9.96 -26.94
N VAL A 69 -18.42 -8.90 -27.09
CA VAL A 69 -19.64 -8.94 -27.90
C VAL A 69 -19.22 -9.02 -29.37
N ARG A 70 -19.48 -10.16 -30.00
CA ARG A 70 -19.53 -10.31 -31.46
C ARG A 70 -20.97 -10.51 -31.88
#